data_AF-R4M0G4-F1
#
_entry.id   AF-R4M0G4-F1
#
_cell.length_a   1.000
_cell.length_b   1.000
_cell.length_c   1.000
_cell.angle_alpha   90.00
_cell.angle_beta   90.00
_cell.angle_gamma   90.00
#
_symmetry.space_group_name_H-M   'P 1'
#
loop_
_entity.id
_entity.type
_entity.pdbx_description
1 polymer ?
#
loop_
_entity_poly.entity_id
_entity_poly.type
_entity_poly.pdbx_seq_one_letter_code
_entity_poly.pdbx_strand_id
1 'polypeptide(L)'
;MIPEEDRGPAWLSDYGAIEADIQQMEDFAKALTAEVAKGYDPHANQVAQVMAEDLPTAFPRFTEMSAFMTQHNEVKNVTLANTLNFSEGTNRFAGAAQQISSEYKTSDAFAHATVSDVKEAFDNPSSSTVPSEQEGNN
;
A
#
# COMPACT_ATOMS: atom_id res chain seq x y z
N MET A 1 -12.61 -18.61 -20.99
CA MET A 1 -12.08 -19.01 -19.67
C MET A 1 -10.68 -18.44 -19.61
N ILE A 2 -10.37 -17.60 -18.62
CA ILE A 2 -9.02 -17.03 -18.47
C ILE A 2 -8.10 -18.14 -17.92
N PRO A 3 -6.92 -18.38 -18.51
CA PRO A 3 -5.93 -19.33 -18.00
C PRO A 3 -5.60 -19.06 -16.52
N GLU A 4 -5.25 -20.09 -15.76
CA GLU A 4 -5.03 -19.98 -14.30
C GLU A 4 -3.89 -19.00 -13.96
N GLU A 5 -2.89 -18.91 -14.84
CA GLU A 5 -1.76 -17.96 -14.74
C GLU A 5 -2.10 -16.50 -15.08
N ASP A 6 -3.21 -16.25 -15.77
CA ASP A 6 -3.71 -14.89 -16.07
C ASP A 6 -4.77 -14.42 -15.05
N ARG A 7 -5.18 -15.30 -14.12
CA ARG A 7 -5.95 -14.88 -12.96
C ARG A 7 -4.97 -14.26 -11.98
N GLY A 8 -5.24 -13.02 -11.56
CA GLY A 8 -4.46 -12.37 -10.51
C GLY A 8 -4.30 -13.28 -9.28
N PRO A 9 -3.36 -12.96 -8.38
CA PRO A 9 -2.98 -13.84 -7.29
C PRO A 9 -4.20 -14.40 -6.53
N ALA A 10 -4.17 -15.68 -6.16
CA ALA A 10 -5.31 -16.32 -5.49
C ALA A 10 -5.72 -15.64 -4.16
N TRP A 11 -4.82 -14.91 -3.51
CA TRP A 11 -5.15 -14.10 -2.32
C TRP A 11 -5.90 -12.81 -2.65
N LEU A 12 -5.95 -12.42 -3.93
CA LEU A 12 -6.62 -11.23 -4.46
C LEU A 12 -7.96 -11.57 -5.15
N SER A 13 -8.27 -12.86 -5.35
CA SER A 13 -9.43 -13.29 -6.15
C SER A 13 -10.78 -12.88 -5.59
N ASP A 14 -10.84 -12.63 -4.28
CA ASP A 14 -12.08 -12.38 -3.54
C ASP A 14 -12.29 -10.88 -3.25
N TYR A 15 -11.37 -10.00 -3.66
CA TYR A 15 -11.48 -8.57 -3.42
C TYR A 15 -12.48 -7.90 -4.37
N GLY A 16 -13.58 -7.38 -3.82
CA GLY A 16 -14.56 -6.56 -4.54
C GLY A 16 -14.09 -5.12 -4.73
N ALA A 17 -14.95 -4.26 -5.32
CA ALA A 17 -14.63 -2.85 -5.54
C ALA A 17 -14.25 -2.15 -4.22
N ILE A 18 -12.97 -1.83 -4.07
CA ILE A 18 -12.35 -1.26 -2.86
C ILE A 18 -12.82 0.19 -2.60
N GLU A 19 -13.44 0.84 -3.59
CA GLU A 19 -13.69 2.29 -3.64
C GLU A 19 -14.58 2.86 -2.52
N ALA A 20 -15.30 2.04 -1.74
CA ALA A 20 -16.15 2.52 -0.64
C ALA A 20 -16.11 1.67 0.64
N ASP A 21 -15.30 0.60 0.68
CA ASP A 21 -15.22 -0.27 1.86
C ASP A 21 -13.86 -0.11 2.55
N ILE A 22 -13.86 0.75 3.59
CA ILE A 22 -12.71 1.07 4.42
C ILE A 22 -12.12 -0.19 5.06
N GLN A 23 -12.97 -1.15 5.44
CA GLN A 23 -12.53 -2.41 6.05
C GLN A 23 -11.83 -3.29 5.02
N GLN A 24 -12.37 -3.39 3.81
CA GLN A 24 -11.71 -4.09 2.71
C GLN A 24 -10.36 -3.44 2.35
N MET A 25 -10.25 -2.12 2.33
CA MET A 25 -8.97 -1.45 2.06
C MET A 25 -7.92 -1.71 3.15
N GLU A 26 -8.33 -1.75 4.42
CA GLU A 26 -7.47 -2.14 5.54
C GLU A 26 -7.00 -3.60 5.43
N ASP A 27 -7.93 -4.50 5.12
CA ASP A 27 -7.62 -5.93 5.00
C ASP A 27 -6.72 -6.18 3.79
N PHE A 28 -6.93 -5.42 2.71
CA PHE A 28 -6.10 -5.47 1.52
C PHE A 28 -4.66 -5.04 1.84
N ALA A 29 -4.48 -3.92 2.54
CA ALA A 29 -3.16 -3.47 2.98
C ALA A 29 -2.45 -4.50 3.87
N LYS A 30 -3.17 -5.14 4.79
CA LYS A 30 -2.65 -6.22 5.64
C LYS A 30 -2.25 -7.44 4.81
N ALA A 31 -3.08 -7.86 3.87
CA ALA A 31 -2.82 -8.99 2.99
C ALA A 31 -1.57 -8.75 2.12
N LEU A 32 -1.47 -7.55 1.54
CA LEU A 32 -0.34 -7.12 0.72
C LEU A 32 0.99 -7.17 1.50
N THR A 33 1.00 -6.62 2.72
CA THR A 33 2.16 -6.62 3.62
C THR A 33 2.53 -8.05 4.04
N ALA A 34 1.54 -8.88 4.35
CA ALA A 34 1.75 -10.27 4.76
C ALA A 34 2.31 -11.13 3.62
N GLU A 35 1.82 -10.94 2.39
CA GLU A 35 2.31 -11.64 1.21
C GLU A 35 3.75 -11.23 0.89
N VAL A 36 4.09 -9.94 1.00
CA VAL A 36 5.48 -9.50 0.82
C VAL A 36 6.39 -10.17 1.85
N ALA A 37 6.04 -10.09 3.13
CA ALA A 37 6.90 -10.60 4.20
C ALA A 37 7.06 -12.14 4.18
N LYS A 38 6.01 -12.88 3.79
CA LYS A 38 5.98 -14.35 3.87
C LYS A 38 6.21 -15.03 2.53
N GLY A 39 5.66 -14.48 1.46
CA GLY A 39 5.66 -15.05 0.11
C GLY A 39 6.79 -14.50 -0.75
N TYR A 40 7.04 -13.18 -0.73
CA TYR A 40 8.01 -12.57 -1.64
C TYR A 40 9.43 -12.51 -1.05
N ASP A 41 9.60 -11.86 0.10
CA ASP A 41 10.92 -11.53 0.67
C ASP A 41 11.86 -12.74 0.84
N PRO A 42 11.39 -13.93 1.29
CA PRO A 42 12.27 -15.09 1.40
C PRO A 42 12.87 -15.53 0.05
N HIS A 43 12.09 -15.45 -1.03
CA HIS A 43 12.54 -15.81 -2.37
C HIS A 43 13.36 -14.70 -3.01
N ALA A 44 12.97 -13.44 -2.80
CA ALA A 44 13.71 -12.28 -3.28
C ALA A 44 15.14 -12.25 -2.72
N ASN A 45 15.32 -12.58 -1.44
CA ASN A 45 16.65 -12.66 -0.82
C ASN A 45 17.52 -13.75 -1.44
N GLN A 46 16.95 -14.94 -1.72
CA GLN A 46 17.68 -16.03 -2.38
C GLN A 46 18.12 -15.62 -3.80
N VAL A 47 17.21 -15.03 -4.58
CA VAL A 47 17.51 -14.55 -5.93
C VAL A 47 18.55 -13.43 -5.89
N ALA A 48 18.42 -12.48 -4.96
CA ALA A 48 19.34 -11.37 -4.80
C ALA A 48 20.76 -11.84 -4.48
N GLN A 49 20.88 -12.87 -3.63
CA GLN A 49 22.18 -13.46 -3.29
C GLN A 49 22.87 -14.07 -4.52
N VAL A 50 22.13 -14.79 -5.36
CA VAL A 50 22.67 -15.37 -6.61
C VAL A 50 23.05 -14.27 -7.61
N MET A 51 22.22 -13.23 -7.74
CA MET A 51 22.51 -12.11 -8.65
C MET A 51 23.68 -11.25 -8.19
N ALA A 52 23.99 -11.23 -6.89
CA ALA A 52 25.12 -10.48 -6.33
C ALA A 52 26.48 -11.13 -6.62
N GLU A 53 26.52 -12.37 -7.11
CA GLU A 53 27.78 -13.04 -7.44
C GLU A 53 28.49 -12.34 -8.61
N ASP A 54 29.78 -12.11 -8.42
CA ASP A 54 30.63 -11.54 -9.46
C ASP A 54 30.87 -12.57 -10.57
N LEU A 55 30.70 -12.10 -11.81
CA LEU A 55 31.04 -12.91 -12.97
C LEU A 55 32.53 -12.79 -13.27
N PRO A 56 33.14 -13.84 -13.85
CA PRO A 56 34.54 -13.80 -14.26
C PRO A 56 34.80 -12.62 -15.21
N THR A 57 35.99 -12.03 -15.12
CA THR A 57 36.38 -10.95 -16.02
C THR A 57 36.47 -11.47 -17.45
N ALA A 58 35.96 -10.70 -18.42
CA ALA A 58 35.98 -11.09 -19.82
C ALA A 58 37.42 -11.31 -20.32
N PHE A 59 37.63 -12.36 -21.12
CA PHE A 59 38.94 -12.58 -21.75
C PHE A 59 39.18 -11.49 -22.81
N PRO A 60 40.26 -10.69 -22.71
CA PRO A 60 40.47 -9.51 -23.55
C PRO A 60 40.71 -9.82 -25.04
N ARG A 61 40.80 -11.10 -25.42
CA ARG A 61 40.94 -11.55 -26.82
C ARG A 61 39.63 -11.60 -27.60
N PHE A 62 38.48 -11.49 -26.94
CA PHE A 62 37.16 -11.58 -27.58
C PHE A 62 36.33 -10.34 -27.26
N THR A 63 36.31 -9.37 -28.17
CA THR A 63 35.62 -8.08 -27.98
C THR A 63 34.11 -8.26 -27.77
N GLU A 64 33.50 -9.22 -28.46
CA GLU A 64 32.09 -9.57 -28.35
C GLU A 64 31.76 -10.15 -26.97
N MET A 65 32.67 -10.95 -26.40
CA MET A 65 32.53 -11.47 -25.04
C MET A 65 32.59 -10.33 -24.01
N SER A 66 33.52 -9.40 -24.18
CA SER A 66 33.61 -8.22 -23.30
C SER A 66 32.33 -7.37 -23.36
N ALA A 67 31.81 -7.11 -24.56
CA ALA A 67 30.56 -6.38 -24.73
C ALA A 67 29.37 -7.12 -24.10
N PHE A 68 29.28 -8.43 -24.29
CA PHE A 68 28.26 -9.27 -23.65
C PHE A 68 28.33 -9.21 -22.13
N MET A 69 29.52 -9.37 -21.53
CA MET A 69 29.69 -9.37 -20.08
C MET A 69 29.35 -8.02 -19.46
N THR A 70 29.68 -6.91 -20.14
CA THR A 70 29.25 -5.56 -19.72
C THR A 70 27.73 -5.46 -19.71
N GLN A 71 27.08 -5.78 -20.83
CA GLN A 71 25.62 -5.68 -20.93
C GLN A 71 24.91 -6.62 -19.95
N HIS A 72 25.47 -7.82 -19.75
CA HIS A 72 24.96 -8.79 -18.80
C HIS A 72 25.01 -8.25 -17.37
N ASN A 73 26.13 -7.65 -16.95
CA ASN A 73 26.24 -7.04 -15.62
C ASN A 73 25.27 -5.86 -15.44
N GLU A 74 25.06 -5.04 -16.47
CA GLU A 74 24.06 -3.97 -16.40
C GLU A 74 22.65 -4.52 -16.18
N VAL A 75 22.24 -5.51 -16.97
CA VAL A 75 20.92 -6.15 -16.84
C VAL A 75 20.80 -6.81 -15.46
N LYS A 76 21.82 -7.54 -15.01
CA LYS A 76 21.86 -8.17 -13.68
C LYS A 76 21.63 -7.15 -12.56
N ASN A 77 22.29 -6.00 -12.63
CA ASN A 77 22.14 -4.93 -11.62
C ASN A 77 20.73 -4.33 -11.63
N VAL A 78 20.16 -4.08 -12.82
CA VAL A 78 18.79 -3.58 -12.95
C VAL A 78 17.78 -4.60 -12.42
N THR A 79 17.94 -5.88 -12.75
CA THR A 79 17.07 -6.95 -12.24
C THR A 79 17.17 -7.09 -10.73
N LEU A 80 18.38 -7.03 -10.16
CA LEU A 80 18.59 -7.04 -8.71
C LEU A 80 17.88 -5.86 -8.04
N ALA A 81 18.06 -4.65 -8.58
CA ALA A 81 17.38 -3.46 -8.06
C ALA A 81 15.85 -3.60 -8.11
N ASN A 82 15.29 -4.05 -9.23
CA ASN A 82 13.85 -4.27 -9.34
C ASN A 82 13.34 -5.31 -8.34
N THR A 83 14.09 -6.39 -8.15
CA THR A 83 13.75 -7.47 -7.20
C THR A 83 13.66 -6.93 -5.78
N LEU A 84 14.62 -6.09 -5.36
CA LEU A 84 14.64 -5.50 -4.03
C LEU A 84 13.58 -4.39 -3.87
N ASN A 85 13.40 -3.54 -4.89
CA ASN A 85 12.48 -2.42 -4.86
C ASN A 85 11.01 -2.85 -4.86
N PHE A 86 10.69 -4.05 -5.37
CA PHE A 86 9.31 -4.55 -5.38
C PHE A 86 8.72 -4.64 -3.97
N SER A 87 9.48 -5.17 -3.01
CA SER A 87 9.06 -5.29 -1.60
C SER A 87 8.79 -3.91 -1.00
N GLU A 88 9.72 -2.97 -1.19
CA GLU A 88 9.59 -1.60 -0.69
C GLU A 88 8.38 -0.88 -1.30
N GLY A 89 8.23 -0.93 -2.63
CA GLY A 89 7.12 -0.29 -3.34
C GLY A 89 5.77 -0.83 -2.91
N THR A 90 5.68 -2.16 -2.74
CA THR A 90 4.46 -2.85 -2.29
C THR A 90 4.12 -2.46 -0.85
N ASN A 91 5.10 -2.43 0.05
CA ASN A 91 4.90 -1.96 1.43
C ASN A 91 4.49 -0.47 1.51
N ARG A 92 5.05 0.39 0.65
CA ARG A 92 4.63 1.81 0.56
C ARG A 92 3.18 1.92 0.11
N PHE A 93 2.76 1.12 -0.87
CA PHE A 93 1.38 1.09 -1.32
C PHE A 93 0.41 0.59 -0.24
N ALA A 94 0.77 -0.48 0.48
CA ALA A 94 0.02 -0.94 1.64
C ALA A 94 -0.11 0.14 2.72
N GLY A 95 1.00 0.82 3.05
CA GLY A 95 1.00 1.92 4.01
C GLY A 95 0.09 3.08 3.59
N ALA A 96 0.10 3.45 2.30
CA ALA A 96 -0.80 4.47 1.78
C ALA A 96 -2.28 4.05 1.87
N ALA A 97 -2.60 2.80 1.52
CA ALA A 97 -3.96 2.28 1.66
C ALA A 97 -4.45 2.29 3.12
N GLN A 98 -3.58 1.92 4.06
CA GLN A 98 -3.87 1.98 5.49
C GLN A 98 -4.05 3.42 6.00
N GLN A 99 -3.25 4.35 5.50
CA GLN A 99 -3.40 5.76 5.87
C GLN A 99 -4.75 6.31 5.40
N ILE A 100 -5.10 6.08 4.13
CA ILE A 100 -6.36 6.54 3.55
C ILE A 100 -7.53 5.94 4.33
N SER A 101 -7.50 4.64 4.66
CA SER A 101 -8.61 3.99 5.38
C SER A 101 -8.79 4.58 6.79
N SER A 102 -7.69 4.89 7.49
CA SER A 102 -7.72 5.54 8.79
C SER A 102 -8.30 6.95 8.73
N GLU A 103 -7.96 7.74 7.70
CA GLU A 103 -8.48 9.08 7.51
C GLU A 103 -9.99 9.07 7.25
N TYR A 104 -10.47 8.19 6.37
CA TYR A 104 -11.90 8.00 6.11
C TYR A 104 -12.68 7.55 7.36
N LYS A 105 -12.17 6.56 8.09
CA LYS A 105 -12.80 6.08 9.34
C LYS A 105 -12.97 7.20 10.37
N THR A 106 -11.97 8.07 10.47
CA THR A 106 -12.00 9.22 11.38
C THR A 106 -13.03 10.26 10.92
N SER A 107 -13.09 10.52 9.62
CA SER A 107 -14.06 11.44 9.03
C SER A 107 -15.51 10.97 9.23
N ASP A 108 -15.78 9.69 8.97
CA ASP A 108 -17.12 9.09 9.15
C ASP A 108 -17.55 9.11 10.61
N ALA A 109 -16.64 8.80 11.54
CA ALA A 109 -16.93 8.88 12.97
C ALA A 109 -17.26 10.31 13.41
N PHE A 110 -16.54 11.31 12.90
CA PHE A 110 -16.79 12.72 13.19
C PHE A 110 -18.14 13.19 12.61
N ALA A 111 -18.43 12.83 11.36
CA ALA A 111 -19.71 13.13 10.72
C ALA A 111 -20.88 12.50 11.49
N HIS A 112 -20.74 11.24 11.92
CA HIS A 112 -21.76 10.57 12.72
C HIS A 112 -21.98 11.29 14.07
N ALA A 113 -20.92 11.68 14.78
CA ALA A 113 -21.05 12.42 16.03
C ALA A 113 -21.79 13.75 15.83
N THR A 114 -21.38 14.53 14.82
CA THR A 114 -22.00 15.82 14.50
C THR A 114 -23.49 15.67 14.15
N VAL A 115 -23.84 14.65 13.36
CA VAL A 115 -25.25 14.36 13.02
C VAL A 115 -26.04 13.94 14.25
N SER A 116 -25.43 13.15 15.15
CA SER A 116 -26.06 12.75 16.42
C SER A 116 -26.35 13.96 17.29
N ASP A 117 -25.37 14.88 17.43
CA ASP A 117 -25.50 16.09 18.23
C ASP A 117 -26.60 17.01 17.68
N VAL A 118 -26.64 17.20 16.35
CA VAL A 118 -27.70 17.98 15.69
C VAL A 118 -29.06 17.33 15.92
N LYS A 119 -29.16 16.01 15.80
CA LYS A 119 -30.41 15.29 16.05
C LYS A 119 -30.87 15.44 17.50
N GLU A 120 -29.96 15.30 18.46
CA GLU A 120 -30.26 15.48 19.87
C GLU A 120 -30.74 16.91 20.18
N ALA A 121 -30.12 17.92 19.56
CA ALA A 121 -30.55 19.31 19.68
C ALA A 121 -31.97 19.55 19.12
N PHE A 122 -32.34 18.86 18.03
CA PHE A 122 -33.70 18.91 17.49
C PHE A 122 -34.72 18.12 18.34
N ASP A 123 -34.34 16.98 18.89
CA ASP A 123 -35.20 16.13 19.72
C ASP A 123 -35.41 16.71 21.13
N ASN A 124 -34.44 17.49 21.65
CA ASN A 124 -34.49 18.19 22.94
C ASN A 124 -34.19 19.69 22.80
N PRO A 125 -35.14 20.50 22.28
CA PRO A 125 -34.90 21.92 22.00
C PRO A 125 -34.63 22.78 23.25
N SER A 126 -34.85 22.26 24.46
CA SER A 126 -34.65 22.95 25.74
C SER A 126 -33.20 22.97 26.23
N SER A 127 -32.28 22.19 25.63
CA SER A 127 -30.87 22.13 26.03
C SER A 127 -30.00 23.19 25.35
N SER A 128 -30.54 23.88 24.34
CA SER A 128 -29.85 24.98 23.64
C SER A 128 -30.03 26.29 24.41
N THR A 129 -29.28 26.48 25.50
CA THR A 129 -29.13 27.82 26.09
C THR A 129 -28.37 28.70 25.11
N VAL A 130 -29.11 29.53 24.37
CA VAL A 130 -28.58 30.71 23.68
C VAL A 130 -27.96 31.60 24.76
N PRO A 131 -26.67 32.00 24.67
CA PRO A 131 -26.09 32.96 25.58
C PRO A 131 -26.88 34.26 25.46
N SER A 132 -27.63 34.60 26.51
CA SER A 132 -28.38 35.85 26.58
C SER A 132 -27.40 37.01 26.47
N GLU A 133 -27.53 37.81 25.40
CA GLU A 133 -26.96 39.16 25.31
C GLU A 133 -27.31 39.90 26.60
N GLN A 134 -26.30 40.21 27.42
CA GLN A 134 -26.45 41.15 28.50
C GLN A 134 -26.60 42.54 27.88
N GLU A 135 -27.85 42.93 27.63
CA GLU A 135 -28.24 44.34 27.52
C GLU A 135 -27.97 45.00 28.87
N GLY A 136 -26.79 45.61 28.99
CA GLY A 136 -26.52 46.58 30.04
C GLY A 136 -27.28 47.87 29.73
N ASN A 137 -28.29 48.19 30.55
CA ASN A 137 -28.77 49.56 30.65
C ASN A 137 -29.34 49.89 32.04
N ASN A 138 -28.84 51.03 32.53
CA ASN A 138 -29.12 51.80 33.76
C ASN A 138 -28.50 51.33 35.08
#